data_AF-A0A7V7B2V3-F1
#
_entry.id   AF-A0A7V7B2V3-F1
#
_cell.length_a   1.000
_cell.length_b   1.000
_cell.length_c   1.000
_cell.angle_alpha   90.00
_cell.angle_beta   90.00
_cell.angle_gamma   90.00
#
_symmetry.space_group_name_H-M   'P 1'
#
loop_
_entity.id
_entity.type
_entity.pdbx_description
1 polymer ?
#
loop_
_entity_poly.entity_id
_entity_poly.type
_entity_poly.pdbx_seq_one_letter_code
_entity_poly.pdbx_strand_id
1 'polypeptide(L)'
;MTGKQQFDIWKEDLMPVLQSKVDEFVLLGFERVSVDDIWECVLYKLRKKKEFIHLNAFVNTIFSLRDREYMNWLTLESYQADDWFANEDVLESFREDSRS
;
A
#
# COMPACT_ATOMS: atom_id res chain seq x y z
N MET A 1 -20.85 10.53 -12.44
CA MET A 1 -19.92 11.58 -11.98
C MET A 1 -19.03 10.94 -10.94
N THR A 2 -17.83 10.50 -11.31
CA THR A 2 -16.91 9.79 -10.41
C THR A 2 -16.11 10.84 -9.66
N GLY A 3 -16.53 11.17 -8.44
CA GLY A 3 -15.82 12.14 -7.58
C GLY A 3 -14.40 11.65 -7.32
N LYS A 4 -13.41 12.51 -7.57
CA LYS A 4 -11.99 12.24 -7.28
C LYS A 4 -11.89 11.84 -5.81
N GLN A 5 -11.44 10.61 -5.54
CA GLN A 5 -11.28 10.11 -4.18
C GLN A 5 -10.21 10.92 -3.46
N GLN A 6 -10.42 11.20 -2.17
CA GLN A 6 -9.64 12.14 -1.39
C GLN A 6 -8.86 11.42 -0.28
N PHE A 7 -8.29 10.27 -0.60
CA PHE A 7 -7.67 9.39 0.40
C PHE A 7 -6.46 10.04 1.07
N ASP A 8 -5.62 10.75 0.32
CA ASP A 8 -4.42 11.39 0.87
C ASP A 8 -4.76 12.39 1.98
N ILE A 9 -5.92 13.05 1.89
CA ILE A 9 -6.36 14.01 2.91
C ILE A 9 -6.82 13.28 4.18
N TRP A 10 -7.33 12.06 4.06
CA TRP A 10 -7.73 11.25 5.22
C TRP A 10 -6.55 10.53 5.87
N LYS A 11 -5.39 10.42 5.21
CA LYS A 11 -4.27 9.61 5.73
C LYS A 11 -3.84 10.08 7.12
N GLU A 12 -3.71 11.40 7.31
CA GLU A 12 -3.34 11.99 8.61
C GLU A 12 -4.38 11.66 9.70
N ASP A 13 -5.67 11.84 9.41
CA ASP A 13 -6.77 11.54 10.34
C ASP A 13 -6.88 10.04 10.66
N LEU A 14 -6.43 9.19 9.73
CA LEU A 14 -6.50 7.73 9.85
C LEU A 14 -5.26 7.11 10.49
N MET A 15 -4.23 7.89 10.83
CA MET A 15 -3.01 7.39 11.47
C MET A 15 -3.28 6.50 12.70
N PRO A 16 -4.21 6.81 13.61
CA PRO A 16 -4.49 5.93 14.75
C PRO A 16 -5.05 4.57 14.33
N VAL A 17 -5.89 4.54 13.28
CA VAL A 17 -6.48 3.32 12.73
C VAL A 17 -5.42 2.47 12.03
N LEU A 18 -4.55 3.12 11.25
CA LEU A 18 -3.46 2.47 10.54
C LEU A 18 -2.44 1.89 11.53
N GLN A 19 -2.07 2.64 12.57
CA GLN A 19 -1.15 2.15 13.61
C GLN A 19 -1.74 0.94 14.34
N SER A 20 -3.02 1.01 14.73
CA SER A 20 -3.69 -0.13 15.37
C SER A 20 -3.68 -1.39 14.49
N LYS A 21 -3.77 -1.24 13.17
CA LYS A 21 -3.70 -2.36 12.22
C LYS A 21 -2.27 -2.88 12.04
N VAL A 22 -1.26 -2.01 12.03
CA VAL A 22 0.15 -2.40 12.06
C VAL A 22 0.43 -3.23 13.31
N ASP A 23 0.02 -2.75 14.48
CA ASP A 23 0.24 -3.45 15.75
C ASP A 23 -0.42 -4.84 15.74
N GLU A 24 -1.64 -4.97 15.19
CA GLU A 24 -2.31 -6.26 14.98
C GLU A 24 -1.47 -7.20 14.11
N PHE A 25 -0.90 -6.71 13.00
CA PHE A 25 -0.06 -7.52 12.12
C PHE A 25 1.26 -7.93 12.78
N VAL A 26 1.87 -7.05 13.57
CA VAL A 26 3.05 -7.37 14.38
C VAL A 26 2.73 -8.50 15.36
N LEU A 27 1.56 -8.45 16.02
CA LEU A 27 1.11 -9.54 16.91
C LEU A 27 0.89 -10.87 16.18
N LEU A 28 0.56 -10.84 14.89
CA LEU A 28 0.45 -12.03 14.03
C LEU A 28 1.80 -12.52 13.49
N GLY A 29 2.91 -11.85 13.81
CA GLY A 29 4.27 -12.23 13.41
C GLY A 29 4.85 -11.47 12.22
N PHE A 30 4.17 -10.43 11.72
CA PHE A 30 4.66 -9.59 10.63
C PHE A 30 5.53 -8.43 11.16
N GLU A 31 6.73 -8.73 11.65
CA GLU A 31 7.57 -7.77 12.38
C GLU A 31 8.01 -6.53 11.58
N ARG A 32 8.00 -6.58 10.25
CA ARG A 32 8.48 -5.50 9.36
C ARG A 32 7.36 -4.69 8.71
N VAL A 33 6.10 -4.96 9.03
CA VAL A 33 4.96 -4.24 8.45
C VAL A 33 4.99 -2.77 8.88
N SER A 34 4.82 -1.86 7.92
CA SER A 34 4.74 -0.42 8.16
C SER A 34 3.33 0.14 7.91
N VAL A 35 3.11 1.36 8.39
CA VAL A 35 1.87 2.11 8.10
C VAL A 35 1.67 2.31 6.60
N ASP A 36 2.77 2.58 5.86
CA ASP A 36 2.72 2.76 4.42
C ASP A 36 2.38 1.46 3.70
N ASP A 37 2.91 0.31 4.15
CA ASP A 37 2.54 -0.99 3.58
C ASP A 37 1.04 -1.28 3.73
N ILE A 38 0.48 -1.02 4.92
CA ILE A 38 -0.96 -1.18 5.17
C ILE A 38 -1.76 -0.22 4.30
N TRP A 39 -1.33 1.04 4.19
CA TRP A 39 -1.98 2.06 3.38
C TRP A 39 -2.05 1.65 1.90
N GLU A 40 -0.91 1.32 1.30
CA GLU A 40 -0.81 0.91 -0.11
C GLU A 40 -1.58 -0.38 -0.37
N CYS A 41 -1.51 -1.35 0.54
CA CYS A 41 -2.29 -2.59 0.42
C CYS A 41 -3.81 -2.32 0.41
N VAL A 42 -4.29 -1.40 1.24
CA VAL A 42 -5.71 -1.01 1.28
C VAL A 42 -6.10 -0.28 -0.01
N LEU A 43 -5.29 0.66 -0.50
CA LEU A 43 -5.54 1.33 -1.78
C LEU A 43 -5.56 0.33 -2.94
N TYR A 44 -4.63 -0.61 -2.95
CA TYR A 44 -4.59 -1.71 -3.90
C TYR A 44 -5.88 -2.55 -3.87
N LYS A 45 -6.38 -2.87 -2.67
CA LYS A 45 -7.64 -3.61 -2.50
C LYS A 45 -8.83 -2.81 -3.01
N LEU A 46 -8.84 -1.50 -2.78
CA LEU A 46 -9.92 -0.60 -3.18
C LEU A 46 -9.93 -0.27 -4.67
N ARG A 47 -8.81 -0.38 -5.39
CA ARG A 47 -8.75 -0.16 -6.85
C ARG A 47 -9.70 -1.06 -7.65
N LYS A 48 -10.08 -2.21 -7.08
CA LYS A 48 -11.03 -3.14 -7.68
C LYS A 48 -12.49 -2.67 -7.56
N LYS A 49 -12.78 -1.71 -6.68
CA LYS A 49 -14.11 -1.13 -6.50
C LYS A 49 -14.30 0.04 -7.46
N LYS A 50 -15.48 0.08 -8.11
CA LYS A 50 -15.84 1.14 -9.09
C LYS A 50 -16.62 2.29 -8.47
N GLU A 51 -16.95 2.19 -7.18
CA GLU A 51 -17.86 3.10 -6.49
C GLU A 51 -17.12 4.06 -5.56
N PHE A 52 -17.75 5.21 -5.29
CA PHE A 52 -17.27 6.14 -4.28
C PHE A 52 -17.34 5.49 -2.88
N ILE A 53 -16.34 5.74 -2.05
CA ILE A 53 -16.21 5.10 -0.74
C ILE A 53 -16.28 6.20 0.32
N HIS A 54 -17.20 6.06 1.27
CA HIS A 54 -17.28 6.93 2.44
C HIS A 54 -16.17 6.60 3.45
N LEU A 55 -15.78 7.58 4.27
CA LEU A 55 -14.72 7.42 5.28
C LEU A 55 -14.97 6.22 6.21
N ASN A 56 -16.19 6.02 6.68
CA ASN A 56 -16.54 4.87 7.53
C ASN A 56 -16.30 3.52 6.83
N ALA A 57 -16.61 3.42 5.54
CA ALA A 57 -16.36 2.24 4.73
C ALA A 57 -14.86 2.04 4.45
N PHE A 58 -14.09 3.13 4.35
CA PHE A 58 -12.63 3.09 4.25
C PHE A 58 -11.99 2.58 5.54
N VAL A 59 -12.37 3.14 6.69
CA VAL A 59 -11.95 2.66 8.03
C VAL A 59 -12.28 1.18 8.21
N ASN A 60 -13.49 0.76 7.87
CA ASN A 60 -13.87 -0.64 7.91
C ASN A 60 -13.03 -1.50 6.96
N THR A 61 -12.64 -0.96 5.80
CA THR A 61 -11.75 -1.67 4.88
C THR A 61 -10.39 -1.91 5.52
N ILE A 62 -9.80 -0.90 6.19
CA ILE A 62 -8.54 -1.06 6.93
C ILE A 62 -8.69 -2.16 8.00
N PHE A 63 -9.70 -2.08 8.85
CA PHE A 63 -9.88 -3.07 9.93
C PHE A 63 -10.20 -4.48 9.42
N SER A 64 -10.86 -4.60 8.27
CA SER A 64 -11.18 -5.89 7.63
C SER A 64 -10.03 -6.46 6.78
N LEU A 65 -8.89 -5.78 6.69
CA LEU A 65 -7.73 -6.27 5.96
C LEU A 65 -7.18 -7.52 6.64
N ARG A 66 -7.14 -8.63 5.90
CA ARG A 66 -6.64 -9.92 6.38
C ARG A 66 -5.17 -10.11 6.02
N ASP A 67 -4.45 -10.82 6.88
CA ASP A 67 -3.08 -11.31 6.69
C ASP A 67 -2.85 -11.94 5.29
N ARG A 68 -3.76 -12.81 4.84
CA ARG A 68 -3.68 -13.43 3.51
C ARG A 68 -3.73 -12.41 2.37
N GLU A 69 -4.53 -11.36 2.51
CA GLU A 69 -4.67 -10.33 1.48
C GLU A 69 -3.40 -9.48 1.41
N TYR A 70 -2.83 -9.16 2.57
CA TYR A 70 -1.54 -8.49 2.68
C TYR A 70 -0.40 -9.31 2.07
N MET A 71 -0.32 -10.61 2.39
CA MET A 71 0.71 -11.49 1.81
C MET A 71 0.61 -11.59 0.30
N ASN A 72 -0.62 -11.75 -0.23
CA ASN A 72 -0.84 -11.76 -1.67
C ASN A 72 -0.41 -10.44 -2.32
N TRP A 73 -0.67 -9.31 -1.67
CA TRP A 73 -0.22 -8.00 -2.15
C TRP A 73 1.31 -7.90 -2.14
N LEU A 74 1.97 -8.27 -1.03
CA LEU A 74 3.43 -8.22 -0.90
C LEU A 74 4.14 -9.06 -1.97
N THR A 75 3.63 -10.26 -2.27
CA THR A 75 4.13 -11.10 -3.37
C THR A 75 3.99 -10.42 -4.74
N LEU A 76 2.91 -9.66 -4.98
CA LEU A 76 2.74 -8.93 -6.24
C LEU A 76 3.63 -7.70 -6.33
N GLU A 77 3.88 -7.02 -5.22
CA GLU A 77 4.83 -5.90 -5.17
C GLU A 77 6.26 -6.34 -5.41
N SER A 78 6.69 -7.50 -4.89
CA SER A 78 8.04 -8.01 -5.14
C SER A 78 8.31 -8.28 -6.63
N TYR A 79 7.32 -8.78 -7.37
CA TYR A 79 7.46 -8.97 -8.82
C TYR A 79 7.59 -7.64 -9.58
N GLN A 80 6.87 -6.60 -9.15
CA GLN A 80 6.99 -5.26 -9.76
C GLN A 80 8.36 -4.62 -9.48
N ALA A 81 8.92 -4.85 -8.30
CA ALA A 81 10.27 -4.41 -7.97
C ALA A 81 11.32 -5.12 -8.86
N ASP A 82 11.19 -6.44 -9.05
CA ASP A 82 12.08 -7.20 -9.94
C ASP A 82 12.00 -6.71 -11.40
N ASP A 83 10.80 -6.40 -11.90
CA ASP A 83 10.61 -5.81 -13.24
C ASP A 83 11.29 -4.43 -13.36
N TRP A 84 11.29 -3.62 -12.30
CA TRP A 84 11.99 -2.33 -12.26
C TRP A 84 13.52 -2.50 -12.33
N PHE A 85 14.08 -3.47 -11.61
CA PHE A 85 15.52 -3.78 -11.67
C PHE A 85 15.95 -4.44 -12.99
N ALA A 86 15.02 -5.12 -13.67
CA ALA A 86 15.25 -5.72 -14.98
C ALA A 86 15.20 -4.71 -16.14
N ASN A 87 14.82 -3.46 -15.88
CA ASN A 87 14.70 -2.44 -16.91
C ASN A 87 16.07 -1.82 -17.24
N GLU A 88 16.58 -2.10 -18.43
CA GLU A 88 17.92 -1.71 -18.89
C GLU A 88 18.11 -0.18 -18.92
N ASP A 89 17.04 0.58 -19.20
CA ASP A 89 17.01 2.05 -19.19
C ASP A 89 17.25 2.62 -17.77
N VAL A 90 16.74 1.95 -16.73
CA VAL A 90 16.93 2.36 -15.34
C VAL A 90 18.38 2.12 -14.91
N LEU A 91 18.96 0.97 -15.27
CA LEU A 91 20.38 0.68 -15.00
C LEU A 91 21.31 1.67 -15.71
N GLU A 92 20.94 2.15 -16.90
CA GLU A 92 21.70 3.14 -17.64
C GLU A 92 21.67 4.52 -16.95
N SER A 93 20.52 4.94 -16.41
CA SER A 93 20.42 6.20 -15.63
C SER A 93 21.30 6.21 -14.37
N PHE A 94 21.38 5.10 -13.63
CA PHE A 94 22.29 4.99 -12.48
C PHE A 94 23.77 5.01 -12.90
N ARG A 95 24.07 4.52 -14.11
CA ARG A 95 25.42 4.50 -14.67
C ARG A 95 25.88 5.89 -15.13
N GLU A 96 24.95 6.72 -15.57
CA GLU A 96 25.20 8.12 -15.95
C GLU A 96 25.40 9.03 -14.73
N ASP A 97 24.60 8.86 -13.68
CA ASP A 97 24.76 9.60 -12.41
C ASP A 97 26.08 9.29 -11.70
N SER A 98 26.60 8.07 -11.85
CA SER A 98 27.91 7.67 -11.30
C SER A 98 29.11 8.28 -12.05
N ARG A 99 28.86 8.98 -13.17
CA ARG A 99 29.87 9.51 -14.08
C ARG A 99 29.94 11.06 -14.09
N SER A 100 29.08 11.74 -13.31
CA SER A 100 29.18 13.17 -12.97
C SER A 100 29.78 13.37 -11.56
#